data_AF-A0A2U3D9Q5-F1
#
_entry.id   AF-A0A2U3D9Q5-F1
#
_cell.length_a   1.000
_cell.length_b   1.000
_cell.length_c   1.000
_cell.angle_alpha   90.00
_cell.angle_beta   90.00
_cell.angle_gamma   90.00
#
_symmetry.space_group_name_H-M   'P 1'
#
loop_
_entity.id
_entity.type
_entity.pdbx_description
1 polymer ?
#
loop_
_entity_poly.entity_id
_entity_poly.type
_entity_poly.pdbx_seq_one_letter_code
_entity_poly.pdbx_strand_id
1 'polypeptide(L)'
;MDAFSLGLGLGAQGLRWRDVGRLSLIISLFHLLLPLLGVWIGDVLYARFGDIVQKITAVVMMFLGSQMIVKSLQFEMGIQPPPFRAHFLQLVGFAFGVSIDALSVGLTLGTLGMTPVVPAAMFALLSGALSMVGLYIGRQVNARLGRYGQLAGGAILAFLGLKFFW
;
A
#
# COMPACT_ATOMS: atom_id res chain seq x y z
N MET A 1 -0.88 -4.03 -4.08
CA MET A 1 -0.70 -5.46 -3.70
C MET A 1 -0.76 -5.65 -2.19
N ASP A 2 -0.30 -4.66 -1.44
CA ASP A 2 -0.26 -4.59 0.02
C ASP A 2 -1.65 -4.77 0.65
N ALA A 3 -2.62 -4.07 0.08
CA ALA A 3 -4.06 -4.20 0.34
C ALA A 3 -4.58 -5.65 0.32
N PHE A 4 -4.13 -6.47 -0.62
CA PHE A 4 -4.52 -7.89 -0.75
C PHE A 4 -3.75 -8.77 0.24
N SER A 5 -2.42 -8.64 0.27
CA SER A 5 -1.53 -9.44 1.10
C SER A 5 -1.81 -9.26 2.60
N LEU A 6 -1.94 -8.01 3.06
CA LEU A 6 -2.31 -7.69 4.43
C LEU A 6 -3.78 -8.02 4.71
N GLY A 7 -4.64 -7.93 3.69
CA GLY A 7 -6.03 -8.41 3.75
C GLY A 7 -6.12 -9.92 4.03
N LEU A 8 -5.30 -10.74 3.38
CA LEU A 8 -5.21 -12.17 3.66
C LEU A 8 -4.78 -12.45 5.11
N GLY A 9 -3.76 -11.73 5.58
CA GLY A 9 -3.25 -11.88 6.95
C GLY A 9 -4.26 -11.47 8.03
N LEU A 10 -4.96 -10.35 7.84
CA LEU A 10 -6.04 -9.93 8.75
C LEU A 10 -7.27 -10.82 8.63
N GLY A 11 -7.63 -11.26 7.42
CA GLY A 11 -8.75 -12.17 7.18
C GLY A 11 -8.60 -13.46 8.00
N ALA A 12 -7.38 -13.98 8.12
CA ALA A 12 -7.08 -15.16 8.93
C ALA A 12 -7.32 -14.98 10.44
N GLN A 13 -7.40 -13.72 10.93
CA GLN A 13 -7.77 -13.41 12.32
C GLN A 13 -9.28 -13.41 12.55
N GLY A 14 -10.10 -13.67 11.53
CA GLY A 14 -11.54 -13.88 11.67
C GLY A 14 -12.37 -12.60 11.79
N LEU A 15 -12.02 -11.52 11.06
CA LEU A 15 -12.79 -10.26 11.04
C LEU A 15 -14.27 -10.47 10.67
N ARG A 16 -15.16 -9.66 11.25
CA ARG A 16 -16.60 -9.67 10.91
C ARG A 16 -16.82 -9.07 9.51
N TRP A 17 -17.87 -9.53 8.81
CA TRP A 17 -18.21 -9.01 7.48
C TRP A 17 -18.39 -7.49 7.42
N ARG A 18 -18.95 -6.90 8.49
CA ARG A 18 -19.11 -5.45 8.62
C ARG A 18 -17.76 -4.73 8.62
N ASP A 19 -16.76 -5.31 9.29
CA ASP A 19 -15.43 -4.72 9.40
C ASP A 19 -14.63 -4.92 8.12
N VAL A 20 -14.85 -6.03 7.41
CA VAL A 20 -14.29 -6.25 6.06
C VAL A 20 -14.76 -5.16 5.08
N GLY A 21 -16.06 -4.87 5.05
CA GLY A 21 -16.62 -3.82 4.20
C GLY A 21 -16.11 -2.43 4.58
N ARG A 22 -16.12 -2.09 5.88
CA ARG A 22 -15.57 -0.82 6.39
C ARG A 22 -14.11 -0.65 6.03
N LEU A 23 -13.30 -1.68 6.28
CA LEU A 23 -11.86 -1.62 6.03
C LEU A 23 -11.55 -1.45 4.56
N SER A 24 -12.21 -2.23 3.69
CA SER A 24 -12.00 -2.16 2.24
C SER A 24 -12.38 -0.79 1.68
N LEU A 25 -13.45 -0.18 2.22
CA LEU A 25 -13.89 1.16 1.82
C LEU A 25 -12.92 2.25 2.28
N ILE A 26 -12.39 2.15 3.51
CA ILE A 26 -11.37 3.08 4.01
C ILE A 26 -10.06 2.93 3.21
N ILE A 27 -9.63 1.71 2.88
CA ILE A 27 -8.44 1.46 2.04
C ILE A 27 -8.65 2.07 0.64
N SER A 28 -9.82 1.84 0.03
CA SER A 28 -10.18 2.41 -1.27
C SER A 28 -10.12 3.94 -1.24
N LEU A 29 -10.66 4.56 -0.19
CA LEU A 29 -10.61 6.01 0.00
C LEU A 29 -9.17 6.52 0.11
N PHE A 30 -8.31 5.86 0.90
CA PHE A 30 -6.90 6.26 0.98
C PHE A 30 -6.16 6.07 -0.35
N HIS A 31 -6.47 5.03 -1.11
CA HIS A 31 -5.91 4.81 -2.44
C HIS A 31 -6.47 5.76 -3.52
N LEU A 32 -7.52 6.52 -3.22
CA LEU A 32 -7.94 7.68 -4.02
C LEU A 32 -7.19 8.94 -3.58
N LEU A 33 -7.18 9.21 -2.26
CA LEU A 33 -6.67 10.47 -1.70
C LEU A 33 -5.14 10.58 -1.75
N LEU A 34 -4.42 9.53 -1.36
CA LEU A 34 -2.96 9.58 -1.25
C LEU A 34 -2.25 9.74 -2.60
N PRO A 35 -2.67 9.09 -3.71
CA PRO A 35 -2.09 9.37 -5.01
C PRO A 35 -2.31 10.82 -5.47
N LEU A 36 -3.51 11.39 -5.24
CA LEU A 36 -3.80 12.78 -5.58
C LEU A 36 -2.94 13.75 -4.76
N LEU A 37 -2.82 13.50 -3.46
CA LEU A 37 -1.94 14.26 -2.58
C LEU A 37 -0.47 14.11 -3.00
N GLY A 38 -0.04 12.90 -3.33
CA GLY A 38 1.30 12.62 -3.81
C GLY A 38 1.62 13.40 -5.08
N VAL A 39 0.69 13.45 -6.03
CA VAL A 39 0.88 14.23 -7.27
C VAL A 39 1.04 15.71 -6.96
N TRP A 40 0.18 16.27 -6.11
CA TRP A 40 0.27 17.67 -5.71
C TRP A 40 1.60 17.99 -5.01
N ILE A 41 2.02 17.15 -4.06
CA ILE A 41 3.32 17.32 -3.37
C ILE A 41 4.47 17.16 -4.36
N GLY A 42 4.40 16.17 -5.25
CA GLY A 42 5.43 15.87 -6.24
C GLY A 42 5.63 17.00 -7.23
N ASP A 43 4.54 17.57 -7.75
CA ASP A 43 4.55 18.72 -8.67
C ASP A 43 5.14 19.96 -7.99
N VAL A 44 4.66 20.30 -6.78
CA VAL A 44 5.18 21.44 -5.99
C VAL A 44 6.67 21.28 -5.69
N LEU A 45 7.10 20.10 -5.28
CA LEU A 45 8.52 19.84 -4.99
C LEU A 45 9.34 19.91 -6.27
N TYR A 46 8.88 19.29 -7.36
CA TYR A 46 9.59 19.28 -8.64
C TYR A 46 9.78 20.69 -9.19
N ALA A 47 8.77 21.56 -9.08
CA ALA A 47 8.87 22.96 -9.46
C ALA A 47 9.93 23.75 -8.66
N ARG A 48 10.30 23.31 -7.45
CA ARG A 48 11.26 24.02 -6.57
C ARG A 48 12.66 23.42 -6.61
N PHE A 49 12.78 22.12 -6.80
CA PHE A 49 14.05 21.39 -6.65
C PHE A 49 14.43 20.57 -7.90
N GLY A 50 13.59 20.55 -8.94
CA GLY A 50 13.83 19.87 -10.21
C GLY A 50 14.07 18.37 -10.04
N ASP A 51 15.01 17.85 -10.83
CA ASP A 51 15.27 16.40 -10.95
C ASP A 51 15.79 15.75 -9.67
N ILE A 52 16.25 16.53 -8.68
CA ILE A 52 16.61 16.01 -7.35
C ILE A 52 15.40 15.33 -6.70
N VAL A 53 14.18 15.84 -6.92
CA VAL A 53 12.96 15.27 -6.35
C VAL A 53 12.66 13.89 -6.91
N GLN A 54 12.90 13.67 -8.21
CA GLN A 54 12.72 12.35 -8.82
C GLN A 54 13.62 11.30 -8.14
N LYS A 55 14.88 11.66 -7.86
CA LYS A 55 15.81 10.78 -7.13
C LYS A 55 15.35 10.52 -5.70
N ILE A 56 14.87 11.54 -4.98
CA ILE A 56 14.34 11.39 -3.61
C ILE A 56 13.12 10.45 -3.61
N THR A 57 12.17 10.65 -4.52
CA THR A 57 10.98 9.80 -4.63
C THR A 57 11.36 8.34 -4.94
N ALA A 58 12.37 8.11 -5.78
CA ALA A 58 12.90 6.78 -6.06
C ALA A 58 13.51 6.12 -4.81
N VAL A 59 14.26 6.88 -3.99
CA VAL A 59 14.77 6.38 -2.69
C VAL A 59 13.62 6.02 -1.75
N VAL A 60 12.56 6.85 -1.69
CA VAL A 60 11.37 6.56 -0.87
C VAL A 60 10.71 5.25 -1.32
N MET A 61 10.56 5.02 -2.63
CA MET A 61 10.02 3.75 -3.16
C MET A 61 10.87 2.54 -2.77
N MET A 62 12.20 2.63 -2.90
CA MET A 62 13.11 1.55 -2.47
C MET A 62 13.02 1.29 -0.97
N PHE A 63 12.94 2.34 -0.17
CA PHE A 63 12.79 2.23 1.29
C PHE A 63 11.47 1.53 1.67
N LEU A 64 10.35 1.94 1.07
CA LEU A 64 9.05 1.30 1.33
C LEU A 64 9.03 -0.16 0.87
N GLY A 65 9.54 -0.45 -0.33
CA GLY A 65 9.63 -1.82 -0.86
C GLY A 65 10.50 -2.74 0.03
N SER A 66 11.66 -2.25 0.49
CA SER A 66 12.53 -3.01 1.39
C SER A 66 11.90 -3.22 2.78
N GLN A 67 11.21 -2.22 3.34
CA GLN A 67 10.44 -2.35 4.58
C GLN A 67 9.37 -3.45 4.49
N MET A 68 8.70 -3.58 3.35
CA MET A 68 7.72 -4.65 3.14
C MET A 68 8.36 -6.04 3.13
N ILE A 69 9.53 -6.18 2.49
CA ILE A 69 10.30 -7.43 2.47
C ILE A 69 10.72 -7.81 3.90
N VAL A 70 11.29 -6.87 4.66
CA VAL A 70 11.72 -7.10 6.05
C VAL A 70 10.55 -7.56 6.93
N LYS A 71 9.39 -6.88 6.85
CA LYS A 71 8.19 -7.27 7.59
C LYS A 71 7.70 -8.68 7.23
N SER A 72 7.78 -9.03 5.94
CA SER A 72 7.41 -10.36 5.49
C SER A 72 8.34 -11.47 6.02
N LEU A 73 9.62 -11.17 6.21
CA LEU A 73 10.60 -12.11 6.81
C LEU A 73 10.42 -12.22 8.33
N GLN A 74 10.10 -11.11 9.02
CA GLN A 74 9.79 -11.13 10.46
C GLN A 74 8.59 -12.01 10.80
N PHE A 75 7.60 -12.06 9.91
CA PHE A 75 6.46 -12.97 10.04
C PHE A 75 6.88 -14.46 10.01
N GLU A 76 7.92 -14.84 9.27
CA GLU A 76 8.47 -16.22 9.32
C GLU A 76 9.12 -16.55 10.65
N MET A 77 9.75 -15.56 11.29
CA MET A 77 10.42 -15.74 12.58
C MET A 77 9.46 -15.84 13.77
N GLY A 78 8.14 -15.95 13.51
CA GLY A 78 7.12 -16.11 14.55
C GLY A 78 6.74 -14.82 15.28
N ILE A 79 7.22 -13.67 14.82
CA ILE A 79 6.86 -12.36 15.39
C ILE A 79 5.47 -11.98 14.86
N GLN A 80 4.44 -12.29 15.64
CA GLN A 80 3.07 -11.92 15.29
C GLN A 80 2.70 -10.51 15.77
N PRO A 81 2.03 -9.70 14.94
CA PRO A 81 1.49 -8.43 15.38
C PRO A 81 0.38 -8.63 16.42
N PRO A 82 0.10 -7.61 17.26
CA PRO A 82 -0.95 -7.69 18.27
C PRO A 82 -2.33 -7.98 17.64
N PRO A 83 -3.26 -8.58 18.42
CA PRO A 83 -4.58 -8.95 17.91
C PRO A 83 -5.36 -7.72 17.42
N PHE A 84 -5.87 -7.81 16.19
CA PHE A 84 -6.62 -6.73 15.57
C PHE A 84 -8.06 -6.68 16.08
N ARG A 85 -8.43 -5.59 16.78
CA ARG A 85 -9.75 -5.46 17.44
C ARG A 85 -10.79 -4.69 16.61
N ALA A 86 -10.47 -4.33 15.37
CA ALA A 86 -11.34 -3.64 14.43
C ALA A 86 -12.00 -2.36 14.98
N HIS A 87 -11.38 -1.69 15.96
CA HIS A 87 -11.82 -0.38 16.40
C HIS A 87 -11.62 0.64 15.27
N PHE A 88 -12.47 1.66 15.17
CA PHE A 88 -12.42 2.63 14.07
C PHE A 88 -11.02 3.22 13.86
N LEU A 89 -10.33 3.60 14.94
CA LEU A 89 -8.97 4.12 14.87
C LEU A 89 -7.94 3.10 14.36
N GLN A 90 -8.10 1.82 14.70
CA GLN A 90 -7.23 0.75 14.19
C GLN A 90 -7.49 0.47 12.71
N LEU A 91 -8.75 0.52 12.28
CA LEU A 91 -9.13 0.38 10.86
C LEU A 91 -8.50 1.49 10.03
N VAL A 92 -8.64 2.74 10.48
CA VAL A 92 -8.06 3.91 9.81
C VAL A 92 -6.53 3.85 9.81
N GLY A 93 -5.89 3.57 10.96
CA GLY A 93 -4.44 3.48 11.06
C GLY A 93 -3.84 2.38 10.21
N PHE A 94 -4.48 1.21 10.18
CA PHE A 94 -4.06 0.11 9.31
C PHE A 94 -4.23 0.46 7.84
N ALA A 95 -5.40 0.99 7.44
CA ALA A 95 -5.67 1.36 6.07
C ALA A 95 -4.71 2.46 5.58
N PHE A 96 -4.39 3.42 6.44
CA PHE A 96 -3.38 4.44 6.17
C PHE A 96 -2.01 3.80 5.94
N GLY A 97 -1.54 2.95 6.86
CA GLY A 97 -0.24 2.28 6.76
C GLY A 97 -0.08 1.41 5.50
N VAL A 98 -1.15 0.71 5.12
CA VAL A 98 -1.21 -0.11 3.88
C VAL A 98 -1.16 0.75 2.61
N SER A 99 -1.56 2.00 2.68
CA SER A 99 -1.72 2.87 1.50
C SER A 99 -0.57 3.88 1.32
N ILE A 100 0.46 3.82 2.17
CA ILE A 100 1.64 4.72 2.08
C ILE A 100 2.40 4.49 0.76
N ASP A 101 2.38 3.28 0.21
CA ASP A 101 2.95 2.97 -1.09
C ASP A 101 2.27 3.77 -2.22
N ALA A 102 0.95 3.92 -2.18
CA ALA A 102 0.17 4.69 -3.15
C ALA A 102 0.54 6.19 -3.16
N LEU A 103 0.95 6.74 -2.00
CA LEU A 103 1.51 8.10 -1.93
C LEU A 103 2.81 8.21 -2.74
N SER A 104 3.70 7.21 -2.65
CA SER A 104 4.98 7.21 -3.38
C SER A 104 4.77 7.15 -4.91
N VAL A 105 3.77 6.38 -5.36
CA VAL A 105 3.36 6.36 -6.77
C VAL A 105 2.81 7.73 -7.18
N GLY A 106 1.97 8.36 -6.35
CA GLY A 106 1.49 9.72 -6.59
C GLY A 106 2.63 10.75 -6.72
N LEU A 107 3.59 10.73 -5.79
CA LEU A 107 4.78 11.60 -5.85
C LEU A 107 5.51 11.44 -7.18
N THR A 108 5.63 10.20 -7.66
CA THR A 108 6.29 9.89 -8.93
C THR A 108 5.49 10.42 -10.13
N LEU A 109 4.17 10.31 -10.12
CA LEU A 109 3.33 10.87 -11.19
C LEU A 109 3.38 12.40 -11.21
N GLY A 110 3.47 13.04 -10.03
CA GLY A 110 3.62 14.49 -9.89
C GLY A 110 4.93 15.01 -10.49
N THR A 111 6.05 14.33 -10.22
CA THR A 111 7.35 14.72 -10.81
C THR A 111 7.44 14.48 -12.32
N LEU A 112 6.50 13.71 -12.89
CA LEU A 112 6.37 13.45 -14.32
C LEU A 112 5.30 14.33 -15.00
N GLY A 113 4.58 15.19 -14.25
CA GLY A 113 3.54 16.06 -14.79
C GLY A 113 2.31 15.33 -15.33
N MET A 114 2.04 14.09 -14.88
CA MET A 114 0.93 13.28 -15.38
C MET A 114 -0.41 13.62 -14.72
N THR A 115 -1.51 13.49 -15.48
CA THR A 115 -2.86 13.70 -14.97
C THR A 115 -3.24 12.61 -13.95
N PRO A 116 -3.63 12.97 -12.71
CA PRO A 116 -3.68 11.99 -11.62
C PRO A 116 -5.04 11.33 -11.40
N VAL A 117 -6.10 11.89 -12.00
CA VAL A 117 -7.49 11.50 -11.70
C VAL A 117 -7.78 10.06 -12.11
N VAL A 118 -7.43 9.67 -13.35
CA VAL A 118 -7.68 8.31 -13.85
C VAL A 118 -6.83 7.27 -13.09
N PRO A 119 -5.50 7.45 -12.91
CA PRO A 119 -4.71 6.54 -12.09
C PRO A 119 -5.22 6.41 -10.66
N ALA A 120 -5.57 7.52 -9.99
CA ALA A 120 -6.07 7.50 -8.62
C ALA A 120 -7.41 6.75 -8.50
N ALA A 121 -8.34 6.96 -9.46
CA ALA A 121 -9.60 6.23 -9.49
C ALA A 121 -9.40 4.72 -9.70
N MET A 122 -8.49 4.33 -10.60
CA MET A 122 -8.14 2.93 -10.82
C MET A 122 -7.50 2.30 -9.58
N PHE A 123 -6.57 3.00 -8.93
CA PHE A 123 -5.96 2.55 -7.68
C PHE A 123 -7.01 2.35 -6.58
N ALA A 124 -7.92 3.30 -6.40
CA ALA A 124 -9.00 3.20 -5.42
C ALA A 124 -9.90 1.98 -5.66
N LEU A 125 -10.35 1.77 -6.91
CA LEU A 125 -11.21 0.66 -7.28
C LEU A 125 -10.52 -0.69 -7.13
N LEU A 126 -9.31 -0.83 -7.71
CA LEU A 126 -8.56 -2.07 -7.67
C LEU A 126 -8.14 -2.43 -6.25
N SER A 127 -7.62 -1.48 -5.47
CA SER A 127 -7.23 -1.75 -4.08
C SER A 127 -8.43 -2.06 -3.20
N GLY A 128 -9.57 -1.38 -3.38
CA GLY A 128 -10.81 -1.71 -2.67
C GLY A 128 -11.29 -3.14 -2.96
N ALA A 129 -11.35 -3.51 -4.24
CA ALA A 129 -11.74 -4.85 -4.66
C ALA A 129 -10.76 -5.92 -4.15
N LEU A 130 -9.47 -5.69 -4.33
CA LEU A 130 -8.41 -6.60 -3.88
C LEU A 130 -8.39 -6.74 -2.36
N SER A 131 -8.58 -5.67 -1.58
CA SER A 131 -8.70 -5.76 -0.12
C SER A 131 -9.90 -6.59 0.29
N MET A 132 -11.06 -6.39 -0.34
CA MET A 132 -12.26 -7.13 -0.01
C MET A 132 -12.11 -8.63 -0.31
N VAL A 133 -11.53 -8.96 -1.47
CA VAL A 133 -11.19 -10.34 -1.86
C VAL A 133 -10.14 -10.94 -0.92
N GLY A 134 -9.07 -10.20 -0.60
CA GLY A 134 -8.02 -10.65 0.31
C GLY A 134 -8.54 -10.93 1.71
N LEU A 135 -9.38 -10.05 2.26
CA LEU A 135 -10.02 -10.24 3.57
C LEU A 135 -11.02 -11.40 3.55
N TYR A 136 -11.76 -11.59 2.46
CA TYR A 136 -12.69 -12.72 2.28
C TYR A 136 -11.92 -14.04 2.26
N ILE A 137 -10.95 -14.17 1.36
CA ILE A 137 -10.14 -15.38 1.16
C ILE A 137 -9.32 -15.67 2.43
N GLY A 138 -8.78 -14.64 3.08
CA GLY A 138 -7.99 -14.79 4.30
C GLY A 138 -8.72 -15.52 5.42
N ARG A 139 -10.05 -15.45 5.49
CA ARG A 139 -10.84 -16.22 6.47
C ARG A 139 -10.83 -17.73 6.23
N GLN A 140 -10.56 -18.15 4.99
CA GLN A 140 -10.61 -19.54 4.54
C GLN A 140 -9.22 -20.17 4.40
N VAL A 141 -8.16 -19.37 4.31
CA VAL A 141 -6.78 -19.85 4.12
C VAL A 141 -5.83 -19.39 5.22
N ASN A 142 -4.75 -20.15 5.37
CA ASN A 142 -3.69 -19.84 6.32
C ASN A 142 -2.90 -18.58 5.89
N ALA A 143 -2.47 -17.76 6.86
CA ALA A 143 -1.82 -16.46 6.65
C ALA A 143 -0.54 -16.48 5.80
N ARG A 144 0.01 -17.67 5.51
CA ARG A 144 1.20 -17.87 4.66
C ARG A 144 1.02 -17.36 3.22
N LEU A 145 -0.19 -17.40 2.66
CA LEU A 145 -0.46 -16.88 1.30
C LEU A 145 -0.28 -15.36 1.22
N GLY A 146 -0.65 -14.62 2.27
CA GLY A 146 -0.43 -13.18 2.34
C GLY A 146 1.05 -12.82 2.23
N ARG A 147 1.91 -13.58 2.92
CA ARG A 147 3.36 -13.37 2.94
C ARG A 147 3.99 -13.34 1.53
N TYR A 148 3.66 -14.32 0.68
CA TYR A 148 4.21 -14.38 -0.68
C TYR A 148 3.82 -13.16 -1.51
N GLY A 149 2.59 -12.66 -1.36
CA GLY A 149 2.14 -11.43 -2.02
C GLY A 149 2.90 -10.19 -1.53
N GLN A 150 3.29 -10.16 -0.26
CA GLN A 150 4.05 -9.06 0.35
C GLN A 150 5.49 -9.01 -0.14
N LEU A 151 6.15 -10.18 -0.21
CA LEU A 151 7.49 -10.32 -0.79
C LEU A 151 7.52 -9.91 -2.26
N ALA A 152 6.58 -10.41 -3.06
CA ALA A 152 6.49 -10.07 -4.48
C ALA A 152 6.24 -8.56 -4.68
N GLY A 153 5.29 -7.98 -3.93
CA GLY A 153 4.99 -6.55 -3.98
C GLY A 153 6.20 -5.69 -3.59
N GLY A 154 6.87 -6.01 -2.50
CA GLY A 154 8.06 -5.28 -2.04
C GLY A 154 9.23 -5.36 -3.02
N ALA A 155 9.44 -6.52 -3.64
CA ALA A 155 10.46 -6.70 -4.68
C ALA A 155 10.15 -5.85 -5.93
N ILE A 156 8.88 -5.83 -6.39
CA ILE A 156 8.46 -5.00 -7.52
C ILE A 156 8.65 -3.51 -7.19
N LEU A 157 8.26 -3.06 -6.00
CA LEU A 157 8.40 -1.66 -5.57
C LEU A 157 9.87 -1.22 -5.50
N ALA A 158 10.74 -2.06 -4.93
CA ALA A 158 12.17 -1.81 -4.90
C ALA A 158 12.76 -1.73 -6.30
N PHE A 159 12.41 -2.67 -7.18
CA PHE A 159 12.87 -2.69 -8.57
C PHE A 159 12.40 -1.44 -9.36
N LEU A 160 11.14 -1.03 -9.18
CA LEU A 160 10.62 0.20 -9.79
C LEU A 160 11.40 1.43 -9.32
N GLY A 161 11.75 1.51 -8.03
CA GLY A 161 12.63 2.56 -7.51
C GLY A 161 14.02 2.55 -8.16
N LEU A 162 14.64 1.37 -8.33
CA LEU A 162 15.94 1.23 -8.99
C LEU A 162 15.92 1.72 -10.45
N LYS A 163 14.82 1.49 -11.18
CA LYS A 163 14.67 1.94 -12.56
C LYS A 163 14.79 3.45 -12.73
N PHE A 164 14.45 4.25 -11.70
CA PHE A 164 14.60 5.71 -11.78
C PHE A 164 16.06 6.20 -11.72
N PHE A 165 17.00 5.34 -11.37
CA PHE A 165 18.43 5.68 -11.35
C PHE A 165 19.16 5.35 -12.66
N TRP A 166 18.52 4.67 -13.61
CA TRP A 166 19.13 4.16 -14.84
C TRP A 166 18.35 4.59 -16.08
#